data_AF-A0AA88SYX3-F1
#
_entry.id   AF-A0AA88SYX3-F1
#
_cell.length_a   1.000
_cell.length_b   1.000
_cell.length_c   1.000
_cell.angle_alpha   90.00
_cell.angle_beta   90.00
_cell.angle_gamma   90.00
#
_symmetry.space_group_name_H-M   'P 1'
#
loop_
_entity.id
_entity.type
_entity.pdbx_description
1 polymer ?
#
loop_
_entity_poly.entity_id
_entity_poly.type
_entity_poly.pdbx_seq_one_letter_code
_entity_poly.pdbx_strand_id
1 'polypeptide(L)' 'MNTAMWRHPFTAQQVATLQGFGYVEIPCIYKKLVCGDEGKCAMAEVSTIVDAIRKYLPRPAEKITAHVDKH' A
#
# COMPACT_ATOMS: atom_id res chain seq x y z
N MET A 1 6.18 -11.59 -0.38
CA MET A 1 6.51 -12.93 -0.92
C MET A 1 8.02 -13.15 -0.82
N ASN A 2 8.56 -14.35 -0.98
CA ASN A 2 10.02 -14.53 -0.96
C ASN A 2 10.68 -13.96 -2.24
N THR A 3 12.02 -13.83 -2.24
CA THR A 3 12.75 -13.21 -3.34
C THR A 3 12.77 -14.03 -4.62
N ALA A 4 12.79 -15.36 -4.51
CA ALA A 4 12.70 -16.24 -5.67
C ALA A 4 11.36 -16.08 -6.41
N MET A 5 10.25 -16.00 -5.67
CA MET A 5 8.92 -15.73 -6.22
C MET A 5 8.88 -14.34 -6.87
N TRP A 6 9.35 -13.31 -6.18
CA TRP A 6 9.30 -11.93 -6.70
C TRP A 6 10.08 -11.74 -8.00
N ARG A 7 11.22 -12.43 -8.15
CA ARG A 7 12.05 -12.39 -9.36
C ARG A 7 11.51 -13.28 -10.48
N HIS A 8 10.49 -14.09 -10.23
CA HIS A 8 9.93 -14.97 -11.24
C HIS A 8 9.27 -14.13 -12.35
N PRO A 9 9.53 -14.41 -13.65
CA PRO A 9 8.94 -13.65 -14.76
C PRO A 9 7.41 -13.54 -14.71
N PHE A 10 6.72 -14.62 -14.29
CA PHE A 10 5.27 -14.57 -14.08
C PHE A 10 4.81 -13.53 -13.07
N THR A 11 5.57 -13.28 -12.00
CA THR A 11 5.19 -12.25 -11.02
C THR A 11 5.23 -10.87 -11.66
N ALA A 12 6.27 -10.57 -12.44
CA ALA A 12 6.34 -9.31 -13.20
C ALA A 12 5.17 -9.18 -14.20
N GLN A 13 4.84 -10.25 -14.92
CA GLN A 13 3.70 -10.29 -15.83
C GLN A 13 2.37 -10.07 -15.10
N GLN A 14 2.16 -10.72 -13.94
CA GLN A 14 0.94 -10.58 -13.14
C GLN A 14 0.78 -9.18 -12.57
N VAL A 15 1.87 -8.57 -12.08
CA VAL A 15 1.86 -7.17 -11.62
C VAL A 15 1.49 -6.23 -12.77
N ALA A 16 2.08 -6.42 -13.95
CA ALA A 16 1.75 -5.62 -15.13
C ALA A 16 0.28 -5.78 -15.55
N THR A 17 -0.28 -7.00 -15.51
CA THR A 17 -1.71 -7.24 -15.78
C THR A 17 -2.61 -6.48 -14.80
N LEU A 18 -2.31 -6.51 -13.50
CA LEU A 18 -3.08 -5.78 -12.48
C LEU A 18 -3.00 -4.26 -12.71
N GLN A 19 -1.81 -3.73 -12.99
CA GLN A 19 -1.64 -2.32 -13.33
C GLN A 19 -2.42 -1.95 -14.59
N GLY A 20 -2.48 -2.84 -15.59
CA GLY A 20 -3.30 -2.68 -16.79
C GLY A 20 -4.81 -2.58 -16.52
N PHE A 21 -5.30 -3.20 -15.43
CA PHE A 21 -6.69 -3.05 -14.97
C PHE A 21 -6.92 -1.77 -14.13
N GLY A 22 -5.88 -0.97 -13.88
CA GLY A 22 -5.95 0.25 -13.08
C GLY A 22 -5.65 0.05 -11.59
N TYR A 23 -5.14 -1.11 -11.18
CA TYR A 23 -4.68 -1.29 -9.80
C TYR A 23 -3.41 -0.46 -9.56
N VAL A 24 -3.37 0.21 -8.41
CA VAL A 24 -2.20 0.97 -7.97
C VAL A 24 -1.36 0.09 -7.06
N GLU A 25 -0.12 -0.16 -7.47
CA GLU A 25 0.83 -0.92 -6.65
C GLU A 25 1.33 -0.07 -5.47
N ILE A 26 1.29 -0.65 -4.27
CA ILE A 26 2.09 -0.17 -3.13
C ILE A 26 3.41 -0.96 -3.16
N PRO A 27 4.55 -0.32 -3.43
CA PRO A 27 5.79 -1.03 -3.74
C PRO A 27 6.30 -1.83 -2.54
N CYS A 28 6.88 -3.00 -2.84
CA CYS A 28 7.58 -3.81 -1.86
C CYS A 28 8.82 -3.09 -1.31
N ILE A 29 9.16 -3.36 -0.05
CA ILE A 29 10.34 -2.82 0.63
C ILE A 29 11.48 -3.86 0.67
N TYR A 30 12.71 -3.35 0.79
CA TYR A 30 13.89 -4.19 0.96
C TYR A 30 14.04 -4.58 2.44
N LYS A 31 14.05 -5.88 2.73
CA LYS A 31 14.29 -6.42 4.07
C LYS A 31 14.95 -7.79 3.99
N LYS A 32 15.59 -8.19 5.10
CA LYS A 32 15.90 -9.58 5.37
C LYS A 32 14.61 -10.34 5.64
N LEU A 33 14.35 -11.37 4.84
CA LEU A 33 13.15 -12.18 4.88
C LEU A 33 13.33 -13.35 5.87
N VAL A 34 12.21 -13.99 6.24
CA VAL A 34 12.20 -15.14 7.16
C VAL A 34 13.03 -16.31 6.63
N CYS A 35 13.19 -16.43 5.30
CA CYS A 35 14.05 -17.43 4.66
C CYS A 35 15.56 -17.11 4.74
N GLY A 36 15.94 -15.95 5.29
CA GLY A 36 17.33 -15.51 5.39
C GLY A 36 17.81 -14.65 4.21
N ASP A 37 17.08 -14.65 3.08
CA ASP A 37 17.39 -13.82 1.91
C ASP A 37 17.13 -12.34 2.16
N GLU A 38 17.95 -11.48 1.54
CA GLU A 38 17.71 -10.03 1.49
C GLU A 38 17.19 -9.63 0.10
N GLY A 39 16.05 -8.94 0.06
CA GLY A 39 15.44 -8.57 -1.21
C GLY A 39 14.25 -7.63 -1.10
N LYS A 40 13.90 -7.00 -2.22
CA LYS A 40 12.77 -6.07 -2.37
C LYS A 40 11.44 -6.84 -2.52
N CYS A 41 11.05 -7.58 -1.48
CA CYS A 41 9.93 -8.52 -1.56
C CYS A 41 9.08 -8.54 -0.28
N ALA A 42 9.49 -7.77 0.73
CA ALA A 42 8.71 -7.58 1.95
C ALA A 42 7.56 -6.60 1.68
N MET A 43 6.44 -6.84 2.35
CA MET A 43 5.30 -5.94 2.34
C MET A 43 5.72 -4.57 2.91
N ALA A 44 5.20 -3.50 2.32
CA ALA A 44 5.34 -2.16 2.90
C ALA A 44 4.85 -2.13 4.35
N GLU A 45 5.36 -1.18 5.14
CA GLU A 45 4.89 -0.98 6.50
C GLU A 45 3.39 -0.66 6.51
N VAL A 46 2.70 -1.12 7.56
CA VAL A 46 1.26 -0.89 7.71
C VAL A 46 0.92 0.60 7.64
N SER A 47 1.74 1.47 8.26
CA SER A 47 1.58 2.92 8.18
C SER A 47 1.64 3.44 6.74
N THR A 48 2.59 2.95 5.95
CA THR A 48 2.72 3.32 4.53
C THR A 48 1.50 2.88 3.72
N ILE A 49 0.96 1.69 4.01
CA ILE A 49 -0.25 1.17 3.36
C ILE A 49 -1.45 2.06 3.71
N VAL A 50 -1.63 2.38 4.99
CA VAL A 50 -2.71 3.26 5.47
C VAL A 50 -2.62 4.64 4.81
N ASP A 51 -1.42 5.23 4.74
CA ASP A 51 -1.23 6.55 4.14
C ASP A 51 -1.43 6.53 2.62
N ALA A 52 -1.10 5.43 1.94
CA ALA A 52 -1.43 5.26 0.53
C ALA A 52 -2.95 5.21 0.31
N ILE A 53 -3.69 4.46 1.12
CA ILE A 53 -5.15 4.32 1.01
C ILE A 53 -5.87 5.65 1.33
N ARG A 54 -5.39 6.40 2.34
CA ARG A 54 -5.96 7.70 2.73
C ARG A 54 -6.04 8.70 1.57
N LYS A 55 -5.15 8.61 0.58
CA LYS A 55 -5.17 9.47 -0.61
C LYS A 55 -6.40 9.25 -1.51
N TYR A 56 -7.02 8.08 -1.42
CA TYR A 56 -8.19 7.69 -2.21
C TYR A 56 -9.50 7.76 -1.42
N LEU A 57 -9.43 7.94 -0.10
CA LEU A 57 -10.61 8.14 0.73
C LEU A 57 -11.04 9.60 0.69
N PRO A 58 -12.36 9.89 0.72
CA PRO A 58 -12.84 11.25 0.89
C PRO A 58 -12.29 11.82 2.21
N ARG A 59 -11.92 13.09 2.19
CA ARG A 59 -11.55 13.79 3.42
C ARG A 59 -12.71 13.67 4.41
N PRO A 60 -12.46 13.35 5.69
CA PRO A 60 -13.50 13.37 6.71
C PRO A 60 -14.19 14.73 6.65
N ALA A 61 -15.53 14.73 6.57
CA ALA A 61 -16.30 15.96 6.66
C ALA A 61 -15.91 16.67 7.96
N GLU A 62 -15.41 17.90 7.83
CA GLU A 62 -15.06 18.75 8.94
C GLU A 62 -16.32 18.93 9.79
N LYS A 63 -16.27 18.55 11.08
CA LYS A 63 -17.41 18.71 11.97
C LYS A 63 -17.61 20.21 12.17
N ILE A 64 -18.63 20.78 11.53
CA ILE A 64 -19.09 22.14 11.82
C ILE A 64 -19.66 22.10 13.23
N THR A 65 -18.85 22.48 14.24
CA THR A 65 -19.36 22.71 15.59
C THR A 65 -20.10 24.03 15.58
N ALA A 66 -21.40 24.00 15.30
CA ALA A 66 -22.27 25.12 15.58
C ALA A 66 -22.28 25.34 17.10
N HIS A 67 -21.53 26.35 17.57
CA HIS A 67 -21.71 26.91 18.90
C HIS A 67 -23.06 27.62 18.87
N VAL A 68 -24.08 26.99 19.46
CA VAL A 68 -25.36 27.66 19.71
C VAL A 68 -25.15 28.48 20.98
N ASP A 69 -24.94 29.78 20.80
CA ASP A 69 -25.02 30.76 21.88
C ASP A 69 -26.39 30.66 22.54
N LYS A 70 -26.36 30.33 23.83
CA LYS A 70 -27.53 30.16 24.68
C LYS A 70 -27.90 31.54 25.21
N HIS A 71 -29.00 32.11 24.71
CA HIS A 71 -29.70 33.22 25.37
C HIS A 71 -30.37 32.75 26.66
#